data_AF-A0A9X3SHE1-F1
#
_entry.id   AF-A0A9X3SHE1-F1
#
_cell.length_a   1.000
_cell.length_b   1.000
_cell.length_c   1.000
_cell.angle_alpha   90.00
_cell.angle_beta   90.00
_cell.angle_gamma   90.00
#
_symmetry.space_group_name_H-M   'P 1'
#
loop_
_entity.id
_entity.type
_entity.pdbx_description
1 polymer ?
#
loop_
_entity_poly.entity_id
_entity_poly.type
_entity_poly.pdbx_seq_one_letter_code
_entity_poly.pdbx_strand_id
1 'polypeptide(L)'
;MPVYVLGDRPVRRPDDVHTLKISPVHEERRPWDGGRQRWSYELLRGDQLIFQGADLGSPPGRSADEIALHALIFLTLEPGDTDPEYFAGYTPEQREWCEQYAADLAMYTYDEYGTERRDLADFRIGQ
;
A
#
# COMPACT_ATOMS: atom_id res chain seq x y z
N MET A 1 0.37 -8.90 -12.45
CA MET A 1 0.15 -7.86 -11.43
C MET A 1 -0.06 -8.57 -10.10
N PRO A 2 0.88 -8.48 -9.16
CA PRO A 2 0.69 -9.03 -7.82
C PRO A 2 -0.46 -8.30 -7.08
N VAL A 3 -1.25 -9.10 -6.38
CA VAL A 3 -2.42 -8.66 -5.60
C VAL A 3 -2.24 -9.16 -4.18
N TYR A 4 -2.47 -8.30 -3.20
CA TYR A 4 -2.30 -8.58 -1.78
C TYR A 4 -3.64 -8.39 -1.08
N VAL A 5 -4.03 -9.36 -0.26
CA VAL A 5 -5.28 -9.32 0.50
C VAL A 5 -4.94 -9.18 1.98
N LEU A 6 -5.35 -8.06 2.57
CA LEU A 6 -5.10 -7.67 3.97
C LEU A 6 -6.43 -7.75 4.74
N GLY A 7 -6.44 -8.48 5.86
CA GLY A 7 -7.65 -8.76 6.64
C GLY A 7 -7.63 -10.13 7.32
N ASP A 8 -8.31 -10.26 8.47
CA ASP A 8 -8.32 -11.47 9.29
C ASP A 8 -9.09 -12.62 8.59
N ARG A 9 -8.44 -13.79 8.45
CA ARG A 9 -9.03 -15.00 7.88
C ARG A 9 -9.64 -15.80 9.05
N PRO A 10 -10.95 -15.73 9.31
CA PRO A 10 -11.82 -16.63 8.54
C PRO A 10 -13.26 -16.15 8.26
N VAL A 11 -13.70 -14.95 8.66
CA VAL A 11 -15.11 -14.56 8.51
C VAL A 11 -15.24 -13.07 8.25
N ARG A 12 -15.53 -12.66 7.02
CA ARG A 12 -16.42 -11.52 6.71
C ARG A 12 -16.70 -11.37 5.22
N ARG A 13 -17.71 -10.54 4.94
CA ARG A 13 -18.24 -10.27 3.60
C ARG A 13 -17.11 -9.72 2.71
N PRO A 14 -17.17 -9.94 1.38
CA PRO A 14 -16.17 -9.42 0.44
C PRO A 14 -15.86 -7.92 0.61
N ASP A 15 -16.85 -7.16 1.08
CA ASP A 15 -16.79 -5.70 1.28
C ASP A 15 -15.86 -5.25 2.44
N ASP A 16 -15.45 -6.16 3.33
CA ASP A 16 -14.59 -5.85 4.48
C ASP A 16 -13.09 -6.09 4.21
N VAL A 17 -12.74 -6.53 3.00
CA VAL A 17 -11.37 -6.91 2.65
C VAL A 17 -10.65 -5.76 1.97
N HIS A 18 -9.42 -5.48 2.40
CA HIS A 18 -8.54 -4.56 1.70
C HIS A 18 -7.68 -5.29 0.69
N THR A 19 -7.71 -4.81 -0.55
CA THR A 19 -6.91 -5.35 -1.64
C THR A 19 -5.92 -4.30 -2.10
N LEU A 20 -4.62 -4.58 -1.94
CA LEU A 20 -3.55 -3.76 -2.49
C LEU A 20 -3.05 -4.41 -3.77
N LYS A 21 -2.97 -3.66 -4.86
CA LYS A 21 -2.37 -4.10 -6.12
C LYS A 21 -1.14 -3.26 -6.39
N ILE A 22 -0.06 -3.90 -6.83
CA ILE A 22 1.19 -3.21 -7.18
C ILE A 22 1.59 -3.63 -8.59
N SER A 23 2.01 -2.67 -9.42
CA SER A 23 2.53 -2.96 -10.78
C SER A 23 3.72 -2.07 -11.12
N PRO A 24 4.72 -2.58 -11.86
CA PRO A 24 5.76 -1.73 -12.40
C PRO A 24 5.18 -0.79 -13.45
N VAL A 25 5.60 0.48 -13.42
CA VAL A 25 5.25 1.46 -14.45
C VAL A 25 6.24 1.32 -15.61
N HIS A 26 5.75 0.88 -16.76
CA HIS A 26 6.55 0.72 -17.98
C HIS A 26 6.70 2.05 -18.74
N GLU A 27 7.15 3.10 -18.06
CA GLU A 27 7.55 4.35 -18.71
C GLU A 27 9.03 4.31 -19.10
N GLU A 28 9.40 5.04 -20.15
CA GLU A 28 10.82 5.28 -20.45
C GLU A 28 11.50 5.92 -19.23
N ARG A 29 12.57 5.26 -18.76
CA ARG A 29 13.45 5.82 -17.72
C ARG A 29 13.95 7.18 -18.18
N ARG A 30 13.69 8.20 -17.36
CA ARG A 30 14.17 9.54 -17.67
C ARG A 30 15.57 9.69 -17.10
N PRO A 31 16.52 10.33 -17.79
CA PRO A 31 17.92 10.41 -17.33
C PRO A 31 18.12 10.97 -15.90
N TRP A 32 17.16 11.76 -15.41
CA TRP A 32 17.16 12.36 -14.07
C TRP A 32 16.40 11.56 -13.01
N ASP A 33 15.84 10.40 -13.34
CA ASP A 33 15.15 9.53 -12.37
C ASP A 33 16.12 8.79 -11.42
N GLY A 34 17.42 9.02 -11.56
CA GLY A 34 18.45 8.38 -10.75
C GLY A 34 18.49 6.86 -10.92
N GLY A 35 17.93 6.33 -12.01
CA GLY A 35 17.78 4.91 -12.28
C GLY A 35 16.67 4.23 -11.47
N ARG A 36 15.79 4.98 -10.80
CA ARG A 36 14.73 4.38 -9.97
C ARG A 36 13.67 3.68 -10.82
N GLN A 37 13.17 2.56 -10.33
CA GLN A 37 12.00 1.89 -10.89
C GLN A 37 10.74 2.52 -10.29
N ARG A 38 9.80 2.90 -11.15
CA ARG A 38 8.50 3.44 -10.73
C ARG A 38 7.45 2.35 -10.66
N TRP A 39 6.54 2.49 -9.71
CA TRP A 39 5.48 1.54 -9.42
C TRP A 39 4.15 2.26 -9.25
N SER A 40 3.08 1.63 -9.73
CA SER A 40 1.71 2.02 -9.47
C SER A 40 1.10 1.17 -8.39
N TYR A 41 0.15 1.76 -7.67
CA TYR A 41 -0.60 1.10 -6.63
C TYR A 41 -2.10 1.42 -6.74
N GLU A 42 -2.92 0.46 -6.32
CA GLU A 42 -4.35 0.64 -6.06
C GLU A 42 -4.65 0.00 -4.71
N LEU A 43 -5.23 0.77 -3.78
CA LEU A 43 -5.80 0.24 -2.54
C LEU A 43 -7.31 0.28 -2.64
N LEU A 44 -7.92 -0.89 -2.58
CA LEU A 44 -9.36 -1.09 -2.60
C LEU A 44 -9.85 -1.60 -1.25
N ARG A 45 -11.10 -1.30 -0.92
CA ARG A 45 -11.86 -2.00 0.11
C ARG A 45 -13.14 -2.54 -0.51
N GLY A 46 -13.28 -3.86 -0.58
CA GLY A 46 -14.24 -4.49 -1.49
C GLY A 46 -14.01 -4.02 -2.93
N ASP A 47 -15.05 -3.49 -3.57
CA ASP A 47 -15.00 -2.91 -4.92
C ASP A 47 -14.71 -1.40 -4.94
N GLN A 48 -14.59 -0.74 -3.77
CA GLN A 48 -14.35 0.69 -3.69
C GLN A 48 -12.85 1.00 -3.77
N LEU A 49 -12.45 1.79 -4.78
CA LEU A 49 -11.10 2.34 -4.86
C LEU A 49 -10.93 3.48 -3.86
N ILE A 50 -9.96 3.35 -2.96
CA ILE A 50 -9.65 4.34 -1.92
C ILE A 50 -8.45 5.19 -2.33
N PHE A 51 -7.34 4.55 -2.68
CA PHE A 51 -6.13 5.23 -3.13
C PHE A 51 -5.64 4.64 -4.44
N GLN A 52 -5.08 5.49 -5.29
CA GLN A 52 -4.35 5.10 -6.49
C GLN A 52 -3.22 6.08 -6.75
N GLY A 53 -2.12 5.58 -7.29
CA GLY A 53 -0.97 6.40 -7.65
C GLY A 53 0.04 5.65 -8.51
N ALA A 54 1.05 6.37 -9.00
CA ALA A 54 2.12 5.87 -9.88
C ALA A 54 3.49 6.49 -9.53
N ASP A 55 3.60 7.00 -8.31
CA ASP A 55 4.67 7.84 -7.79
C ASP A 55 5.61 7.09 -6.84
N LEU A 56 5.36 5.80 -6.58
CA LEU A 56 6.27 4.97 -5.78
C LEU A 56 7.57 4.71 -6.54
N GLY A 57 8.69 5.16 -5.97
CA GLY A 57 10.02 5.01 -6.56
C GLY A 57 10.91 4.09 -5.74
N SER A 58 11.48 3.05 -6.35
CA SER A 58 12.41 2.12 -5.70
C SER A 58 13.77 2.07 -6.40
N PRO A 59 14.83 1.63 -5.71
CA PRO A 59 16.01 1.12 -6.39
C PRO A 59 15.64 -0.01 -7.37
N PRO A 60 16.40 -0.20 -8.47
CA PRO A 60 16.24 -1.36 -9.34
C PRO A 60 16.35 -2.68 -8.58
N GLY A 61 15.57 -3.68 -9.00
CA GLY A 61 15.69 -5.05 -8.47
C GLY A 61 14.94 -5.32 -7.16
N ARG A 62 14.20 -4.35 -6.63
CA ARG A 62 13.26 -4.58 -5.52
C ARG A 62 12.07 -5.41 -5.99
N SER A 63 11.65 -6.36 -5.15
CA SER A 63 10.50 -7.19 -5.41
C SER A 63 9.19 -6.42 -5.22
N ALA A 64 8.12 -6.84 -5.89
CA ALA A 64 6.82 -6.23 -5.68
C ALA A 64 6.31 -6.40 -4.23
N ASP A 65 6.72 -7.47 -3.54
CA ASP A 65 6.33 -7.75 -2.16
C ASP A 65 6.93 -6.74 -1.18
N GLU A 66 8.19 -6.33 -1.41
CA GLU A 66 8.82 -5.22 -0.67
C GLU A 66 8.13 -3.88 -0.99
N ILE A 67 7.79 -3.64 -2.27
CA ILE A 67 7.11 -2.40 -2.66
C ILE A 67 5.71 -2.31 -2.05
N ALA A 68 4.99 -3.43 -1.99
CA ALA A 68 3.67 -3.50 -1.37
C ALA A 68 3.74 -3.15 0.13
N LEU A 69 4.75 -3.62 0.85
CA LEU A 69 4.98 -3.25 2.25
C LEU A 69 5.16 -1.74 2.40
N HIS A 70 6.06 -1.14 1.62
CA HIS A 70 6.31 0.30 1.68
C HIS A 70 5.10 1.15 1.27
N ALA A 71 4.34 0.69 0.28
CA ALA A 71 3.08 1.32 -0.09
C ALA A 71 2.10 1.29 1.08
N LEU A 72 1.97 0.15 1.77
CA LEU A 72 1.08 0.01 2.91
C LEU A 72 1.48 0.96 4.04
N ILE A 73 2.77 1.00 4.42
CA ILE A 73 3.30 1.92 5.46
C ILE A 73 2.90 3.38 5.16
N PHE A 74 3.05 3.81 3.91
CA PHE A 74 2.74 5.17 3.49
C PHE A 74 1.24 5.49 3.48
N LEU A 75 0.41 4.53 3.03
CA LEU A 75 -1.04 4.70 2.95
C LEU A 75 -1.72 4.65 4.33
N THR A 76 -1.05 4.09 5.34
CA THR A 76 -1.55 3.98 6.71
C THR A 76 -1.01 5.04 7.66
N LEU A 77 -0.29 6.06 7.16
CA LEU A 77 0.17 7.17 7.99
C LEU A 77 -1.02 7.93 8.61
N GLU A 78 -0.87 8.31 9.87
CA GLU A 78 -1.85 9.07 10.63
C GLU A 78 -1.37 10.52 10.89
N PRO A 79 -2.29 11.45 11.21
CA PRO A 79 -1.92 12.79 11.63
C PRO A 79 -0.95 12.75 12.83
N GLY A 80 0.29 13.20 12.62
CA GLY A 80 1.37 13.12 13.60
C GLY A 80 2.57 12.29 13.15
N ASP A 81 2.39 11.36 12.22
CA ASP A 81 3.49 10.55 11.66
C ASP A 81 4.32 11.32 10.62
N THR A 82 3.69 12.29 9.96
CA THR A 82 4.28 13.12 8.91
C THR A 82 3.71 14.53 8.95
N ASP A 83 4.21 15.40 8.06
CA ASP A 83 3.74 16.78 7.92
C ASP A 83 2.24 16.81 7.54
N PRO A 84 1.42 17.68 8.18
CA PRO A 84 0.01 17.87 7.81
C PRO A 84 -0.25 18.12 6.32
N GLU A 85 0.69 18.74 5.60
CA GLU A 85 0.59 18.99 4.15
C GLU A 85 0.43 17.70 3.34
N TYR A 86 0.94 16.57 3.84
CA TYR A 86 0.75 15.26 3.26
C TYR A 86 -0.73 14.91 3.04
N PHE A 87 -1.56 15.24 4.03
CA PHE A 87 -3.00 14.94 4.02
C PHE A 87 -3.83 16.04 3.36
N ALA A 88 -3.23 17.13 2.89
CA ALA A 88 -3.97 18.26 2.31
C ALA A 88 -4.75 17.87 1.05
N GLY A 89 -4.24 16.92 0.28
CA GLY A 89 -4.86 16.41 -0.95
C GLY A 89 -5.93 15.34 -0.75
N TYR A 90 -6.18 14.87 0.48
CA TYR A 90 -7.07 13.74 0.71
C TYR A 90 -8.54 14.13 0.51
N THR A 91 -9.28 13.28 -0.21
CA THR A 91 -10.74 13.39 -0.35
C THR A 91 -11.43 13.07 0.99
N PRO A 92 -12.70 13.46 1.17
CA PRO A 92 -13.47 13.09 2.37
C PRO A 92 -13.49 11.57 2.61
N GLU A 93 -13.67 10.78 1.56
CA GLU A 93 -13.71 9.31 1.64
C GLU A 93 -12.36 8.72 2.06
N GLN A 94 -11.25 9.31 1.61
CA GLN A 94 -9.91 8.91 2.03
C GLN A 94 -9.66 9.23 3.50
N ARG A 95 -10.12 10.39 3.98
CA ARG A 95 -10.01 10.78 5.40
C ARG A 95 -10.83 9.85 6.28
N GLU A 96 -12.09 9.62 5.91
CA GLU A 96 -12.97 8.68 6.62
C GLU A 96 -12.38 7.28 6.65
N TRP A 97 -11.79 6.83 5.53
CA TRP A 97 -11.09 5.55 5.49
C TRP A 97 -9.89 5.52 6.45
N CYS A 98 -9.08 6.57 6.50
CA CYS A 98 -7.93 6.63 7.41
C CYS A 98 -8.38 6.53 8.87
N GLU A 99 -9.38 7.30 9.27
CA GLU A 99 -9.92 7.31 10.63
C GLU A 99 -10.47 5.93 11.07
N GLN A 100 -10.94 5.13 10.13
CA GLN A 100 -11.57 3.83 10.43
C GLN A 100 -10.64 2.63 10.27
N TYR A 101 -9.67 2.67 9.35
CA TYR A 101 -8.95 1.46 8.92
C TYR A 101 -7.42 1.59 8.87
N ALA A 102 -6.85 2.81 8.88
CA ALA A 102 -5.41 2.97 8.70
C ALA A 102 -4.60 2.25 9.80
N ALA A 103 -4.97 2.46 11.07
CA ALA A 103 -4.30 1.84 12.22
C ALA A 103 -4.34 0.30 12.16
N ASP A 104 -5.51 -0.28 11.85
CA ASP A 104 -5.67 -1.73 11.71
C ASP A 104 -4.83 -2.30 10.56
N LEU A 105 -4.74 -1.58 9.44
CA LEU A 105 -3.91 -1.99 8.31
C LEU A 105 -2.41 -1.85 8.60
N ALA A 106 -2.02 -0.83 9.37
CA ALA A 106 -0.62 -0.62 9.77
C ALA A 106 -0.06 -1.82 10.55
N MET A 107 -0.91 -2.53 11.29
CA MET A 107 -0.52 -3.74 12.02
C MET A 107 0.03 -4.86 11.12
N TYR A 108 -0.39 -4.92 9.84
CA TYR A 108 0.14 -5.90 8.89
C TYR A 108 1.55 -5.57 8.41
N THR A 109 2.08 -4.40 8.73
CA THR A 109 3.48 -4.03 8.43
C THR A 109 4.46 -4.58 9.47
N TYR A 110 3.95 -5.10 10.59
CA TYR A 110 4.73 -5.71 11.66
C TYR A 110 4.49 -7.23 11.74
N ASP A 111 5.45 -7.95 12.29
CA ASP A 111 5.32 -9.36 12.66
C ASP A 111 4.74 -9.54 14.06
N GLU A 112 4.58 -10.80 14.50
CA GLU A 112 4.02 -11.14 15.82
C GLU A 112 4.89 -10.64 17.00
N TYR A 113 6.14 -10.25 16.74
CA TYR A 113 7.07 -9.70 17.73
C TYR A 113 7.13 -8.17 17.71
N GLY A 114 6.31 -7.52 16.88
CA GLY A 114 6.32 -6.07 16.69
C GLY A 114 7.53 -5.57 15.90
N THR A 115 8.22 -6.45 15.16
CA THR A 115 9.30 -6.07 14.25
C THR A 115 8.72 -5.76 12.88
N GLU A 116 9.20 -4.70 12.22
CA GLU A 116 8.80 -4.41 10.85
C GLU A 116 9.10 -5.62 9.94
N ARG A 117 8.10 -6.02 9.15
CA ARG A 117 8.23 -7.09 8.17
C ARG A 117 9.26 -6.71 7.11
N ARG A 118 9.74 -7.72 6.38
CA ARG A 118 10.62 -7.50 5.23
C ARG A 118 9.85 -7.30 3.92
N ASP A 119 8.68 -7.93 3.80
CA ASP A 119 7.80 -7.87 2.64
C ASP A 119 6.36 -8.32 3.00
N LEU A 120 5.46 -8.30 2.01
CA LEU A 120 4.08 -8.80 2.13
C LEU A 120 3.82 -10.12 1.39
N ALA A 121 4.83 -10.97 1.21
CA ALA A 121 4.68 -12.21 0.42
C ALA A 121 3.57 -13.14 0.96
N ASP A 122 3.38 -13.22 2.28
CA ASP A 122 2.34 -14.03 2.94
C ASP A 122 0.90 -13.60 2.57
N PHE A 123 0.73 -12.34 2.16
CA PHE A 123 -0.56 -11.75 1.81
C PHE A 123 -0.85 -11.78 0.31
N ARG A 124 0.13 -12.18 -0.51
CA ARG A 124 -0.03 -12.21 -1.97
C ARG A 124 -0.97 -13.34 -2.39
N ILE A 125 -1.90 -13.03 -3.28
CA ILE A 125 -2.78 -14.00 -3.94
C ILE A 125 -2.44 -14.08 -5.44
N GLY A 126 -2.36 -15.30 -5.95
CA GLY A 126 -1.98 -15.59 -7.35
C GLY A 126 -0.47 -15.66 -7.57
N GLN A 127 -0.01 -16.74 -8.21
CA GLN A 127 1.30 -16.86 -8.86
C GLN A 127 1.11 -16.76 -10.38
#